data_AF-A0A8U0M2D2-F1
#
_entry.id   AF-A0A8U0M2D2-F1
#
_cell.length_a   1.000
_cell.length_b   1.000
_cell.length_c   1.000
_cell.angle_alpha   90.00
_cell.angle_beta   90.00
_cell.angle_gamma   90.00
#
_symmetry.space_group_name_H-M   'P 1'
#
loop_
_entity.id
_entity.type
_entity.pdbx_description
1 polymer ?
#
loop_
_entity_poly.entity_id
_entity_poly.type
_entity_poly.pdbx_seq_one_letter_code
_entity_poly.pdbx_strand_id
1 'polypeptide(L)'
;MKTLITLFERFERLDVRINIWLVAHSITILRICLGLVFFGFGVLKFFPGISPIESLATRTTVILTLGLFSGHNAMNFVAGLECIIGICFLTGRFLRVGVWLMAVQMAGAMAPIVLFPTELFSGPGHAPSLAAQYILKDIILIAAGMVIAATWTGARIIAEPQKLRTTLRSRVPNVYGRKRAHTPPAIA
;
A
#
# COMPACT_ATOMS: atom_id res chain seq x y z
N MET A 1 33.76 -6.86 24.79
CA MET A 1 32.42 -6.69 25.42
C MET A 1 31.87 -5.26 25.29
N LYS A 2 32.62 -4.21 25.66
CA LYS A 2 32.17 -2.80 25.52
C LYS A 2 31.81 -2.38 24.09
N THR A 3 32.57 -2.85 23.09
CA THR A 3 32.33 -2.55 21.66
C THR A 3 31.02 -3.12 21.11
N LEU A 4 30.60 -4.29 21.60
CA LEU A 4 29.31 -4.88 21.22
C LEU A 4 28.17 -4.07 21.83
N ILE A 5 28.30 -3.65 23.09
CA ILE A 5 27.29 -2.82 23.78
C ILE A 5 27.13 -1.46 23.09
N THR A 6 28.22 -0.80 22.68
CA THR A 6 28.14 0.48 21.97
C THR A 6 27.56 0.35 20.56
N LEU A 7 27.80 -0.76 19.86
CA LEU A 7 27.15 -1.08 18.59
C LEU A 7 25.64 -1.27 18.76
N PHE A 8 25.22 -2.02 19.78
CA PHE A 8 23.80 -2.21 20.09
C PHE A 8 23.09 -0.90 20.43
N GLU A 9 23.69 -0.03 21.26
CA GLU A 9 23.10 1.27 21.57
C GLU A 9 23.03 2.23 20.38
N ARG A 10 23.96 2.11 19.42
CA ARG A 10 23.89 2.87 18.16
C ARG A 10 22.76 2.33 17.27
N PHE A 11 22.61 1.01 17.20
CA PHE A 11 21.54 0.37 16.45
C PHE A 11 20.16 0.71 17.02
N GLU A 12 19.97 0.62 18.34
CA GLU A 12 18.71 1.01 18.99
C GLU A 12 18.36 2.49 18.73
N ARG A 13 19.36 3.38 18.77
CA ARG A 13 19.14 4.81 18.45
C ARG A 13 18.74 5.04 16.99
N LEU A 14 19.30 4.26 16.06
CA LEU A 14 18.93 4.33 14.65
C LEU A 14 17.52 3.79 14.42
N ASP A 15 17.19 2.65 15.03
CA ASP A 15 15.87 2.01 14.90
C ASP A 15 14.75 2.94 15.41
N VAL A 16 14.93 3.56 16.58
CA VAL A 16 13.98 4.54 17.12
C VAL A 16 13.82 5.75 16.17
N ARG A 17 14.91 6.27 15.62
CA ARG A 17 14.86 7.41 14.68
C ARG A 17 14.13 7.05 13.39
N ILE A 18 14.42 5.88 12.82
CA ILE A 18 13.77 5.37 11.61
C ILE A 18 12.28 5.17 11.88
N ASN A 19 11.93 4.57 13.03
CA ASN A 19 10.54 4.33 13.40
C ASN A 19 9.74 5.63 13.51
N ILE A 20 10.27 6.64 14.21
CA ILE A 20 9.63 7.97 14.33
C ILE A 20 9.43 8.60 12.93
N TRP A 21 10.45 8.51 12.07
CA TRP A 21 10.36 9.06 10.71
C TRP A 21 9.31 8.33 9.87
N LEU A 22 9.25 7.00 9.93
CA LEU A 22 8.28 6.17 9.23
C LEU A 22 6.86 6.49 9.68
N VAL A 23 6.61 6.60 10.98
CA VAL A 23 5.28 6.94 11.52
C VAL A 23 4.84 8.33 11.06
N ALA A 24 5.77 9.29 10.98
CA ALA A 24 5.46 10.65 10.55
C ALA A 24 5.21 10.78 9.03
N HIS A 25 5.92 10.03 8.18
CA HIS A 25 5.93 10.28 6.72
C HIS A 25 5.29 9.20 5.86
N SER A 26 5.14 7.96 6.36
CA SER A 26 4.68 6.82 5.55
C SER A 26 3.35 7.06 4.85
N ILE A 27 2.35 7.58 5.56
CA ILE A 27 1.02 7.87 5.01
C ILE A 27 1.10 8.98 3.94
N THR A 28 1.88 10.03 4.21
CA THR A 28 2.03 11.15 3.26
C THR A 28 2.71 10.68 1.97
N ILE A 29 3.78 9.88 2.10
CA ILE A 29 4.48 9.29 0.96
C ILE A 29 3.52 8.37 0.18
N LEU A 30 2.78 7.50 0.88
CA LEU A 30 1.80 6.60 0.27
C LEU A 30 0.76 7.38 -0.55
N ARG A 31 0.25 8.46 0.01
CA ARG A 31 -0.71 9.35 -0.66
C ARG A 31 -0.13 10.00 -1.92
N ILE A 32 1.09 10.52 -1.85
CA ILE A 32 1.75 11.15 -3.00
C ILE A 32 2.02 10.11 -4.10
N CYS A 33 2.56 8.94 -3.74
CA CYS A 33 2.79 7.86 -4.69
C CYS A 33 1.49 7.41 -5.37
N LEU A 34 0.42 7.24 -4.59
CA LEU A 34 -0.90 6.88 -5.12
C LEU A 34 -1.37 7.93 -6.14
N GLY A 35 -1.31 9.20 -5.78
CA GLY A 35 -1.73 10.27 -6.67
C GLY A 35 -0.87 10.37 -7.94
N LEU A 36 0.44 10.15 -7.85
CA LEU A 36 1.34 10.16 -9.01
C LEU A 36 1.02 9.01 -9.98
N VAL A 37 0.72 7.83 -9.44
CA VAL A 37 0.34 6.65 -10.24
C VAL A 37 -0.98 6.91 -10.97
N PHE A 38 -2.01 7.38 -10.26
CA PHE A 38 -3.31 7.70 -10.88
C PHE A 38 -3.20 8.81 -11.92
N PHE A 39 -2.52 9.91 -11.57
CA PHE A 39 -2.35 11.03 -12.49
C PHE A 39 -1.54 10.64 -13.72
N GLY A 40 -0.42 9.93 -13.53
CA GLY A 40 0.43 9.46 -14.62
C GLY A 40 -0.32 8.53 -15.56
N PHE A 41 -1.00 7.50 -15.04
CA PHE A 41 -1.79 6.58 -15.88
C PHE A 41 -2.98 7.26 -16.55
N GLY A 42 -3.62 8.23 -15.89
CA GLY A 42 -4.67 9.04 -16.50
C GLY A 42 -4.15 9.85 -17.68
N VAL A 43 -3.01 10.54 -17.52
CA VAL A 43 -2.39 11.33 -18.61
C VAL A 43 -2.00 10.43 -19.79
N LEU A 44 -1.43 9.25 -19.51
CA LEU A 44 -1.03 8.29 -20.53
C LEU A 44 -2.22 7.80 -21.39
N LYS A 45 -3.43 7.72 -20.82
CA LYS A 45 -4.63 7.25 -21.54
C LYS A 45 -5.19 8.24 -22.56
N PHE A 46 -4.77 9.50 -22.53
CA PHE A 46 -5.12 10.45 -23.61
C PHE A 46 -4.35 10.16 -24.91
N PHE A 47 -3.26 9.38 -24.84
CA PHE A 47 -2.45 9.03 -26.00
C PHE A 47 -2.81 7.62 -26.50
N PRO A 48 -3.44 7.50 -27.68
CA PRO A 48 -3.87 6.19 -28.20
C PRO A 48 -2.67 5.29 -28.55
N GLY A 49 -2.80 3.99 -28.31
CA GLY A 49 -1.83 2.97 -28.72
C GLY A 49 -0.64 2.77 -27.78
N ILE A 50 -0.56 3.49 -26.65
CA ILE A 50 0.54 3.36 -25.69
C ILE A 50 0.26 2.28 -24.62
N SER A 51 -1.02 2.04 -24.29
CA SER A 51 -1.39 1.14 -23.21
C SER A 51 -1.64 -0.30 -23.70
N PRO A 52 -0.91 -1.32 -23.18
CA PRO A 52 -1.12 -2.72 -23.54
C PRO A 52 -2.55 -3.25 -23.25
N ILE A 53 -3.30 -2.56 -22.39
CA ILE A 53 -4.63 -2.97 -21.90
C ILE A 53 -5.76 -2.16 -22.55
N GLU A 54 -5.45 -1.20 -23.42
CA GLU A 54 -6.43 -0.29 -24.02
C GLU A 54 -7.65 -1.01 -24.63
N SER A 55 -7.43 -2.09 -25.38
CA SER A 55 -8.50 -2.88 -26.00
C SER A 55 -9.39 -3.61 -24.99
N LEU A 56 -8.85 -3.99 -23.83
CA LEU A 56 -9.59 -4.66 -22.77
C LEU A 56 -10.34 -3.63 -21.91
N ALA A 57 -9.72 -2.50 -21.62
CA ALA A 57 -10.32 -1.41 -20.86
C ALA A 57 -11.49 -0.76 -21.61
N THR A 58 -11.36 -0.53 -22.92
CA THR A 58 -12.44 0.02 -23.76
C THR A 58 -13.65 -0.90 -23.81
N ARG A 59 -13.45 -2.20 -24.11
CA ARG A 59 -14.53 -3.20 -24.11
C ARG A 59 -15.22 -3.31 -22.75
N THR A 60 -14.45 -3.30 -21.68
CA THR A 60 -14.99 -3.31 -20.31
C THR A 60 -15.82 -2.06 -20.01
N THR A 61 -15.31 -0.88 -20.39
CA THR A 61 -16.04 0.38 -20.15
C THR A 61 -17.34 0.41 -20.94
N VAL A 62 -17.38 -0.11 -22.17
CA VAL A 62 -18.62 -0.22 -22.95
C VAL A 62 -19.65 -1.09 -22.22
N ILE A 63 -19.24 -2.25 -21.70
CA ILE A 63 -20.13 -3.16 -20.97
C ILE A 63 -20.63 -2.50 -19.69
N LEU A 64 -19.74 -1.90 -18.89
CA LEU A 64 -20.10 -1.27 -17.62
C LEU A 64 -20.96 -0.01 -17.78
N THR A 65 -20.78 0.72 -18.87
CA THR A 65 -21.60 1.91 -19.19
C THR A 65 -22.86 1.57 -19.97
N LEU A 66 -23.18 0.28 -20.14
CA LEU A 66 -24.33 -0.20 -20.92
C LEU A 66 -24.36 0.38 -22.35
N GLY A 67 -23.19 0.63 -22.92
CA GLY A 67 -23.04 1.22 -24.25
C GLY A 67 -23.20 2.74 -24.32
N LEU A 68 -23.43 3.45 -23.20
CA LEU A 68 -23.57 4.91 -23.17
C LEU A 68 -22.29 5.64 -23.58
N PHE A 69 -21.13 5.08 -23.24
CA PHE A 69 -19.83 5.60 -23.65
C PHE A 69 -19.12 4.54 -24.50
N SER A 70 -18.93 4.85 -25.79
CA SER A 70 -18.27 3.97 -26.74
C SER A 70 -16.94 4.55 -27.25
N GLY A 71 -16.01 3.66 -27.57
CA GLY A 71 -14.73 3.98 -28.20
C GLY A 71 -13.87 4.98 -27.42
N HIS A 72 -13.45 6.04 -28.10
CA HIS A 72 -12.48 7.01 -27.58
C HIS A 72 -13.04 7.86 -26.42
N ASN A 73 -14.35 8.10 -26.41
CA ASN A 73 -15.00 8.90 -25.36
C ASN A 73 -15.00 8.18 -24.01
N ALA A 74 -15.16 6.86 -24.02
CA ALA A 74 -15.05 6.01 -22.84
C ALA A 74 -13.65 6.10 -22.22
N MET A 75 -12.61 6.00 -23.06
CA MET A 75 -11.23 6.09 -22.57
C MET A 75 -10.91 7.49 -22.04
N ASN A 76 -11.36 8.54 -22.72
CA ASN A 76 -11.18 9.93 -22.25
C ASN A 76 -11.87 10.20 -20.92
N PHE A 77 -13.04 9.60 -20.70
CA PHE A 77 -13.74 9.69 -19.41
C PHE A 77 -12.94 9.01 -18.29
N VAL A 78 -12.46 7.78 -18.53
CA VAL A 78 -11.61 7.04 -17.60
C VAL A 78 -10.30 7.79 -17.32
N ALA A 79 -9.67 8.35 -18.35
CA ALA A 79 -8.47 9.17 -18.24
C ALA A 79 -8.70 10.42 -17.37
N GLY A 80 -9.80 11.14 -17.62
CA GLY A 80 -10.19 12.30 -16.84
C GLY A 80 -10.45 11.95 -15.37
N LEU A 81 -11.16 10.85 -15.10
CA LEU A 81 -11.39 10.35 -13.74
C LEU A 81 -10.08 10.07 -13.00
N GLU A 82 -9.14 9.36 -13.64
CA GLU A 82 -7.84 9.03 -13.04
C GLU A 82 -7.00 10.29 -12.75
N CYS A 83 -7.03 11.27 -13.66
CA CYS A 83 -6.39 12.56 -13.43
C CYS A 83 -6.99 13.30 -12.23
N ILE A 84 -8.32 13.34 -12.11
CA ILE A 84 -9.01 13.98 -10.97
C ILE A 84 -8.63 13.29 -9.66
N ILE A 85 -8.69 11.96 -9.62
CA ILE A 85 -8.29 11.15 -8.47
C ILE A 85 -6.83 11.45 -8.09
N GLY A 86 -5.94 11.45 -9.08
CA GLY A 86 -4.53 11.75 -8.91
C GLY A 86 -4.28 13.13 -8.31
N ILE A 87 -4.95 14.16 -8.83
CA ILE A 87 -4.86 15.54 -8.31
C ILE A 87 -5.39 15.63 -6.88
N CYS A 88 -6.51 14.97 -6.55
CA CYS A 88 -7.03 14.93 -5.17
C CYS A 88 -5.99 14.36 -4.18
N PHE A 89 -5.33 13.26 -4.56
CA PHE A 89 -4.29 12.66 -3.71
C PHE A 89 -3.00 13.49 -3.64
N LEU A 90 -2.53 14.06 -4.76
CA LEU A 90 -1.35 14.93 -4.80
C LEU A 90 -1.52 16.17 -3.93
N THR A 91 -2.64 16.88 -4.13
CA THR A 91 -2.93 18.14 -3.42
C THR A 91 -3.32 17.90 -1.97
N GLY A 92 -3.76 16.68 -1.62
CA GLY A 92 -4.32 16.39 -0.32
C GLY A 92 -5.68 17.06 -0.09
N ARG A 93 -6.31 17.61 -1.13
CA ARG A 93 -7.59 18.31 -1.05
C ARG A 93 -8.72 17.41 -1.56
N PHE A 94 -9.90 17.52 -0.93
CA PHE A 94 -11.06 16.68 -1.24
C PHE A 94 -10.76 15.18 -1.21
N LEU A 95 -9.86 14.76 -0.33
CA LEU A 95 -9.42 13.36 -0.22
C LEU A 95 -10.59 12.40 -0.10
N ARG A 96 -11.65 12.78 0.63
CA ARG A 96 -12.91 12.02 0.73
C ARG A 96 -13.52 11.67 -0.61
N VAL A 97 -13.63 12.65 -1.49
CA VAL A 97 -14.13 12.45 -2.85
C VAL A 97 -13.14 11.61 -3.64
N GLY A 98 -11.84 11.90 -3.52
CA GLY A 98 -10.77 11.15 -4.18
C GLY A 98 -10.81 9.64 -3.91
N VAL A 99 -10.97 9.19 -2.66
CA VAL A 99 -11.08 7.74 -2.36
C VAL A 99 -12.38 7.14 -2.86
N TRP A 100 -13.52 7.85 -2.76
CA TRP A 100 -14.78 7.32 -3.30
C TRP A 100 -14.70 7.13 -4.82
N LEU A 101 -14.18 8.13 -5.54
CA LEU A 101 -13.92 8.04 -6.97
C LEU A 101 -12.94 6.90 -7.28
N MET A 102 -11.86 6.79 -6.50
CA MET A 102 -10.90 5.70 -6.62
C MET A 102 -11.56 4.33 -6.43
N ALA A 103 -12.44 4.16 -5.44
CA ALA A 103 -13.12 2.89 -5.19
C ALA A 103 -13.99 2.47 -6.38
N VAL A 104 -14.74 3.41 -6.96
CA VAL A 104 -15.53 3.18 -8.17
C VAL A 104 -14.63 2.84 -9.36
N GLN A 105 -13.55 3.61 -9.55
CA GLN A 105 -12.57 3.38 -10.61
C GLN A 105 -11.92 2.00 -10.50
N MET A 106 -11.54 1.57 -9.30
CA MET A 106 -10.92 0.27 -9.05
C MET A 106 -11.90 -0.88 -9.31
N ALA A 107 -13.18 -0.72 -8.97
CA ALA A 107 -14.20 -1.71 -9.35
C ALA A 107 -14.30 -1.87 -10.88
N GLY A 108 -14.26 -0.76 -11.62
CA GLY A 108 -14.23 -0.76 -13.08
C GLY A 108 -12.96 -1.40 -13.66
N ALA A 109 -11.79 -1.08 -13.08
CA ALA A 109 -10.51 -1.63 -13.50
C ALA A 109 -10.37 -3.14 -13.21
N MET A 110 -11.02 -3.64 -12.16
CA MET A 110 -11.06 -5.07 -11.80
C MET A 110 -12.10 -5.88 -12.59
N ALA A 111 -13.13 -5.23 -13.14
CA ALA A 111 -14.21 -5.90 -13.87
C ALA A 111 -13.74 -6.86 -15.00
N PRO A 112 -12.65 -6.61 -15.75
CA PRO A 112 -12.20 -7.54 -16.79
C PRO A 112 -11.87 -8.93 -16.26
N ILE A 113 -11.49 -9.09 -14.98
CA ILE A 113 -11.17 -10.39 -14.36
C ILE A 113 -12.39 -11.32 -14.41
N VAL A 114 -13.58 -10.76 -14.22
CA VAL A 114 -14.85 -11.50 -14.23
C VAL A 114 -15.44 -11.57 -15.64
N LEU A 115 -15.30 -10.49 -16.42
CA LEU A 115 -15.89 -10.39 -17.76
C LEU A 115 -15.09 -11.14 -18.83
N PHE A 116 -13.76 -11.18 -18.72
CA PHE A 116 -12.85 -11.74 -19.72
C PHE A 116 -11.80 -12.69 -19.11
N PRO A 117 -12.19 -13.68 -18.28
CA PRO A 117 -11.25 -14.57 -17.61
C PRO A 117 -10.43 -15.41 -18.60
N THR A 118 -11.04 -15.82 -19.71
CA THR A 118 -10.38 -16.63 -20.75
C THR A 118 -9.27 -15.88 -21.48
N GLU A 119 -9.41 -14.57 -21.67
CA GLU A 119 -8.36 -13.74 -22.28
C GLU A 119 -7.22 -13.47 -21.27
N LEU A 120 -7.58 -13.25 -20.00
CA LEU A 120 -6.64 -12.90 -18.93
C LEU A 120 -5.79 -14.09 -18.46
N PHE A 121 -6.34 -15.30 -18.44
CA PHE A 121 -5.66 -16.51 -18.01
C PHE A 121 -5.44 -17.48 -19.18
N SER A 122 -5.04 -16.93 -20.33
CA SER A 122 -4.81 -17.65 -21.59
C SER A 122 -3.45 -18.36 -21.69
N GLY A 123 -2.55 -18.17 -20.71
CA GLY A 123 -1.21 -18.77 -20.72
C GLY A 123 -1.21 -20.29 -20.45
N PRO A 124 -0.08 -20.97 -20.69
CA PRO A 124 0.07 -22.39 -20.39
C PRO A 124 -0.29 -22.69 -18.93
N GLY A 125 -1.20 -23.64 -18.70
CA GLY A 125 -1.65 -23.99 -17.34
C GLY A 125 -2.49 -22.91 -16.65
N HIS A 126 -3.21 -22.07 -17.40
CA HIS A 126 -3.97 -20.92 -16.88
C HIS A 126 -3.08 -19.81 -16.29
N ALA A 127 -1.85 -19.68 -16.79
CA ALA A 127 -0.96 -18.61 -16.36
C ALA A 127 -1.52 -17.22 -16.73
N PRO A 128 -1.37 -16.21 -15.85
CA PRO A 128 -1.87 -14.86 -16.10
C PRO A 128 -1.07 -14.16 -17.20
N SER A 129 -1.79 -13.59 -18.17
CA SER A 129 -1.21 -12.73 -19.20
C SER A 129 -0.61 -11.45 -18.59
N LEU A 130 0.19 -10.71 -19.36
CA LEU A 130 0.69 -9.40 -18.92
C LEU A 130 -0.47 -8.49 -18.52
N ALA A 131 -1.59 -8.51 -19.26
CA ALA A 131 -2.78 -7.74 -18.90
C ALA A 131 -3.34 -8.14 -17.52
N ALA A 132 -3.43 -9.44 -17.24
CA ALA A 132 -3.88 -9.93 -15.94
C ALA A 132 -2.95 -9.51 -14.80
N GLN A 133 -1.64 -9.56 -15.01
CA GLN A 133 -0.65 -9.11 -14.03
C GLN A 133 -0.77 -7.61 -13.73
N TYR A 134 -0.97 -6.81 -14.78
CA TYR A 134 -1.18 -5.37 -14.65
C TYR A 134 -2.45 -5.01 -13.87
N ILE A 135 -3.53 -5.77 -14.07
CA ILE A 135 -4.77 -5.59 -13.32
C ILE A 135 -4.55 -6.05 -11.87
N LEU A 136 -4.05 -7.27 -11.65
CA LEU A 136 -3.91 -7.85 -10.30
C LEU A 136 -3.07 -7.00 -9.33
N LYS A 137 -2.04 -6.30 -9.82
CA LYS A 137 -1.24 -5.40 -8.96
C LYS A 137 -2.05 -4.22 -8.38
N ASP A 138 -3.18 -3.84 -8.99
CA ASP A 138 -3.98 -2.71 -8.52
C ASP A 138 -4.68 -2.99 -7.19
N ILE A 139 -4.73 -4.25 -6.74
CA ILE A 139 -5.12 -4.63 -5.37
C ILE A 139 -4.26 -3.90 -4.33
N ILE A 140 -2.99 -3.64 -4.64
CA ILE A 140 -2.08 -2.86 -3.77
C ILE A 140 -2.57 -1.40 -3.66
N LEU A 141 -3.07 -0.82 -4.76
CA LEU A 141 -3.61 0.54 -4.77
C LEU A 141 -4.91 0.62 -3.96
N ILE A 142 -5.75 -0.41 -4.02
CA ILE A 142 -6.94 -0.53 -3.18
C ILE A 142 -6.55 -0.53 -1.70
N ALA A 143 -5.60 -1.38 -1.31
CA ALA A 143 -5.11 -1.44 0.07
C ALA A 143 -4.52 -0.10 0.53
N ALA A 144 -3.73 0.57 -0.33
CA ALA A 144 -3.18 1.89 -0.05
C ALA A 144 -4.29 2.94 0.16
N GLY A 145 -5.33 2.92 -0.68
CA GLY A 145 -6.49 3.79 -0.54
C GLY A 145 -7.26 3.55 0.76
N MET A 146 -7.40 2.30 1.21
CA MET A 146 -8.00 1.99 2.50
C MET A 146 -7.21 2.58 3.67
N VAL A 147 -5.87 2.50 3.63
CA VAL A 147 -5.00 3.12 4.64
C VAL A 147 -5.20 4.64 4.67
N ILE A 148 -5.26 5.29 3.51
CA ILE A 148 -5.49 6.74 3.42
C ILE A 148 -6.89 7.08 3.94
N ALA A 149 -7.91 6.30 3.60
CA ALA A 149 -9.28 6.51 4.07
C ALA A 149 -9.39 6.40 5.61
N ALA A 150 -8.70 5.43 6.21
CA ALA A 150 -8.68 5.23 7.66
C ALA A 150 -8.08 6.43 8.41
N THR A 151 -7.22 7.21 7.78
CA THR A 151 -6.66 8.41 8.43
C THR A 151 -7.71 9.49 8.69
N TRP A 152 -8.82 9.50 7.95
CA TRP A 152 -9.92 10.45 8.16
C TRP A 152 -10.84 10.05 9.31
N THR A 153 -10.93 8.75 9.61
CA THR A 153 -11.64 8.25 10.79
C THR A 153 -10.84 8.44 12.08
N GLY A 154 -9.70 9.14 12.01
CA GLY A 154 -8.83 9.41 13.15
C GLY A 154 -7.83 8.30 13.47
N ALA A 155 -7.72 7.27 12.62
CA ALA A 155 -6.71 6.24 12.80
C ALA A 155 -5.31 6.85 12.65
N ARG A 156 -4.43 6.59 13.61
CA ARG A 156 -3.05 7.05 13.58
C ARG A 156 -2.12 5.86 13.76
N ILE A 157 -1.02 5.86 13.02
CA ILE A 157 0.08 4.94 13.27
C ILE A 157 0.76 5.45 14.54
N ILE A 158 0.92 4.58 15.54
CA ILE A 158 1.58 4.90 16.80
C ILE A 158 2.90 4.13 16.85
N ALA A 159 3.99 4.86 17.03
CA ALA A 159 5.29 4.29 17.32
C ALA A 159 5.32 3.87 18.79
N GLU A 160 5.06 2.61 19.11
CA GLU A 160 5.45 2.09 20.42
C GLU A 160 6.95 1.78 20.40
N PRO A 161 7.77 2.42 21.25
CA PRO A 161 9.18 2.12 21.32
C PRO A 161 9.35 0.70 21.90
N GLN A 162 9.50 -0.29 21.02
CA GLN A 162 9.92 -1.61 21.42
C GLN A 162 11.37 -1.53 21.88
N LYS A 163 11.58 -1.44 23.20
CA LYS A 163 12.91 -1.64 23.78
C LYS A 163 13.33 -3.07 23.46
N LEU A 164 14.32 -3.24 22.59
CA LEU A 164 14.89 -4.53 22.15
C LEU A 164 15.21 -5.47 23.33
N ARG A 165 15.59 -4.88 24.48
CA ARG A 165 15.79 -5.59 25.76
C ARG A 165 14.57 -6.40 26.23
N THR A 166 13.35 -5.94 26.00
CA THR A 166 12.13 -6.62 26.45
C THR A 166 11.86 -7.88 25.63
N THR A 167 12.14 -7.82 24.32
CA THR A 167 11.98 -8.95 23.38
C THR A 167 13.05 -10.03 23.60
N LEU A 168 14.28 -9.64 23.97
CA LEU A 168 15.32 -10.60 24.33
C LEU A 168 15.10 -11.21 25.73
N ARG A 169 14.56 -10.44 26.68
CA ARG A 169 14.22 -10.94 28.04
C ARG A 169 13.06 -11.93 28.02
N SER A 170 12.10 -11.79 27.10
CA SER A 170 11.03 -12.77 26.92
C SER A 170 11.46 -14.02 26.15
N ARG A 171 12.45 -13.92 25.24
CA ARG A 171 12.98 -15.06 24.48
C ARG A 171 14.12 -15.82 25.15
N VAL A 172 14.83 -15.22 26.10
CA VAL A 172 15.91 -15.86 26.87
C VAL A 172 15.67 -15.63 28.37
N PRO A 173 14.80 -16.42 29.02
CA PRO A 173 14.42 -16.18 30.41
C PRO A 173 15.56 -16.39 31.43
N ASN A 174 16.66 -17.06 31.05
CA ASN A 174 17.46 -17.79 32.05
C ASN A 174 18.98 -17.55 32.05
N VAL A 175 19.47 -16.37 31.65
CA VAL A 175 20.93 -16.10 31.66
C VAL A 175 21.41 -15.30 32.88
N TYR A 176 20.52 -14.67 33.66
CA TYR A 176 20.90 -13.97 34.90
C TYR A 176 19.87 -14.17 36.01
N GLY A 177 19.84 -15.38 36.57
CA GLY A 177 18.95 -15.74 37.67
C GLY A 177 19.63 -16.60 38.74
N ARG A 178 20.70 -16.08 39.37
CA ARG A 178 21.09 -16.33 40.78
C ARG A 178 22.56 -15.97 41.01
N LYS A 179 22.82 -14.88 41.74
CA LYS A 179 23.96 -14.84 42.68
C LYS A 179 23.56 -14.09 43.95
N ARG A 180 23.61 -14.87 45.04
CA ARG A 180 23.83 -14.54 46.47
C ARG A 180 22.63 -14.02 47.29
N ALA A 181 22.19 -14.86 48.22
CA ALA A 181 22.20 -14.50 49.63
C ALA A 181 22.89 -15.65 50.38
N HIS A 182 24.12 -15.38 50.84
CA HIS A 182 24.88 -16.24 51.74
C HIS A 182 24.50 -15.80 53.15
N THR A 183 23.74 -16.62 53.87
CA THR A 183 23.45 -16.40 55.29
C THR A 183 24.51 -17.16 56.10
N PRO A 184 25.27 -16.51 57.00
CA PRO A 184 26.19 -17.21 57.90
C PRO A 184 25.42 -17.96 59.01
N PRO A 185 26.04 -18.95 59.69
CA PRO A 185 25.35 -19.80 60.67
C PRO A 185 25.11 -19.05 61.99
N ALA A 186 23.91 -19.20 62.54
CA ALA A 186 23.62 -18.81 63.92
C ALA A 186 23.96 -19.98 64.85
N ILE A 187 24.88 -19.70 65.78
CA ILE A 187 25.29 -20.52 66.91
C ILE A 187 24.22 -20.40 67.99
N ALA A 188 23.67 -21.52 68.45
CA ALA A 188 23.18 -21.77 69.81
C ALA A 188 22.86 -23.27 69.97
#